data_AF-A0A2E3X2Q7-F1
#
_entry.id   AF-A0A2E3X2Q7-F1
#
_cell.length_a   1.000
_cell.length_b   1.000
_cell.length_c   1.000
_cell.angle_alpha   90.00
_cell.angle_beta   90.00
_cell.angle_gamma   90.00
#
_symmetry.space_group_name_H-M   'P 1'
#
loop_
_entity.id
_entity.type
_entity.pdbx_description
1 polymer ?
#
loop_
_entity_poly.entity_id
_entity_poly.type
_entity_poly.pdbx_seq_one_letter_code
_entity_poly.pdbx_strand_id
1 'polypeptide(L)'
;MDEERVISPWPNIVSMSRLGAVPLILVFYLLWFDGVEFPESWAWWTVLAVFGIGMATDVLDGYLARRLDSVTVFGRMIDPLIDKILIQSMLILMAASPLTAPLVPSWAVVLILAREVLITGLRGYAEVQDIDFSASPLGKGKTTSQTVTILMIFGGFAVHGSSMANMVYADICFWMMMFATFLTVASGIEYVVRLRRSLSQEPESQSI
;
A
#
# COMPACT_ATOMS: atom_id res chain seq x y z
N MET A 1 -39.16 -2.50 -14.11
CA MET A 1 -38.89 -1.07 -13.90
C MET A 1 -37.69 -1.05 -12.98
N ASP A 2 -36.57 -0.68 -13.58
CA ASP A 2 -35.24 -0.73 -13.01
C ASP A 2 -35.19 0.08 -11.73
N GLU A 3 -34.92 -0.59 -10.61
CA GLU A 3 -34.40 0.10 -9.43
C GLU A 3 -33.09 0.75 -9.85
N GLU A 4 -33.10 2.07 -10.02
CA GLU A 4 -31.91 2.91 -10.09
C GLU A 4 -31.04 2.58 -8.87
N ARG A 5 -30.11 1.64 -9.05
CA ARG A 5 -29.03 1.40 -8.10
C ARG A 5 -28.25 2.69 -8.00
N VAL A 6 -28.49 3.45 -6.94
CA VAL A 6 -27.72 4.64 -6.60
C VAL A 6 -26.28 4.19 -6.39
N ILE A 7 -25.46 4.37 -7.41
CA ILE A 7 -24.01 4.15 -7.37
C ILE A 7 -23.48 5.16 -6.38
N SER A 8 -23.24 4.74 -5.14
CA SER A 8 -22.66 5.58 -4.11
C SER A 8 -21.26 6.02 -4.58
N PRO A 9 -21.01 7.32 -4.82
CA PRO A 9 -19.70 7.79 -5.26
C PRO A 9 -18.68 7.86 -4.11
N TRP A 10 -19.13 7.60 -2.87
CA TRP A 10 -18.35 7.85 -1.65
C TRP A 10 -17.11 6.98 -1.48
N PRO A 11 -17.12 5.65 -1.77
CA PRO A 11 -15.90 4.83 -1.76
C PRO A 11 -14.88 5.32 -2.79
N ASN A 12 -15.36 5.87 -3.90
CA ASN A 12 -14.51 6.34 -4.99
C ASN A 12 -13.80 7.65 -4.64
N ILE A 13 -14.43 8.58 -3.93
CA ILE A 13 -13.84 9.89 -3.61
C ILE A 13 -12.57 9.75 -2.74
N VAL A 14 -12.54 8.78 -1.85
CA VAL A 14 -11.43 8.56 -0.90
C VAL A 14 -10.27 7.83 -1.56
N SER A 15 -10.57 6.77 -2.31
CA SER A 15 -9.58 6.10 -3.14
C SER A 15 -8.99 7.07 -4.19
N MET A 16 -9.81 7.99 -4.72
CA MET A 16 -9.35 9.08 -5.58
C MET A 16 -8.55 10.17 -4.84
N SER A 17 -8.84 10.47 -3.57
CA SER A 17 -8.05 11.44 -2.80
C SER A 17 -6.63 10.93 -2.55
N ARG A 18 -6.45 9.63 -2.29
CA ARG A 18 -5.13 8.98 -2.25
C ARG A 18 -4.43 9.01 -3.60
N LEU A 19 -5.17 8.78 -4.68
CA LEU A 19 -4.65 8.90 -6.03
C LEU A 19 -4.15 10.32 -6.33
N GLY A 20 -4.81 11.35 -5.78
CA GLY A 20 -4.38 12.75 -5.87
C GLY A 20 -3.22 13.12 -4.94
N ALA A 21 -3.05 12.44 -3.81
CA ALA A 21 -1.91 12.64 -2.91
C ALA A 21 -0.58 12.20 -3.54
N VAL A 22 -0.59 11.17 -4.39
CA VAL A 22 0.61 10.67 -5.09
C VAL A 22 1.30 11.73 -5.98
N PRO A 23 0.62 12.37 -6.96
CA PRO A 23 1.22 13.40 -7.79
C PRO A 23 1.63 14.63 -6.97
N LEU A 24 0.90 14.95 -5.89
CA LEU A 24 1.29 16.02 -4.99
C LEU A 24 2.66 15.73 -4.34
N ILE A 25 2.83 14.54 -3.78
CA ILE A 25 4.11 14.08 -3.19
C ILE A 25 5.22 14.10 -4.24
N LEU A 26 4.94 13.62 -5.46
CA LEU A 26 5.93 13.62 -6.55
C LEU A 26 6.35 15.04 -6.95
N VAL A 27 5.41 15.98 -7.05
CA VAL A 27 5.72 17.38 -7.36
C VAL A 27 6.58 18.00 -6.26
N PHE A 28 6.21 17.83 -4.99
CA PHE A 28 7.03 18.34 -3.88
C PHE A 28 8.43 17.73 -3.87
N TYR A 29 8.54 16.43 -4.14
CA TYR A 29 9.82 15.74 -4.21
C TYR A 29 10.68 16.23 -5.39
N LEU A 30 10.09 16.40 -6.58
CA LEU A 30 10.81 16.88 -7.77
C LEU A 30 11.22 18.35 -7.65
N LEU A 31 10.36 19.21 -7.10
CA LEU A 31 10.69 20.62 -6.85
C LEU A 31 11.85 20.76 -5.86
N TRP A 32 11.92 19.87 -4.87
CA TRP A 32 13.07 19.79 -3.97
C TRP A 32 14.35 19.36 -4.72
N PHE A 33 14.25 18.37 -5.61
CA PHE A 33 15.40 17.86 -6.38
C PHE A 33 15.95 18.87 -7.39
N ASP A 34 15.11 19.75 -7.93
CA ASP A 34 15.49 20.79 -8.91
C ASP A 34 16.14 22.04 -8.26
N GLY A 35 16.48 21.97 -6.98
CA GLY A 35 17.25 23.02 -6.30
C GLY A 35 16.45 24.27 -5.94
N VAL A 36 15.12 24.18 -5.89
CA VAL A 36 14.30 25.25 -5.30
C VAL A 36 14.68 25.35 -3.83
N GLU A 37 15.12 26.53 -3.37
CA GLU A 37 15.53 26.79 -1.99
C GLU A 37 14.33 26.70 -1.02
N PHE A 38 13.94 25.48 -0.70
CA PHE A 38 13.12 25.19 0.47
C PHE A 38 14.06 24.91 1.65
N PRO A 39 13.71 25.34 2.87
CA PRO A 39 14.32 24.77 4.05
C PRO A 39 14.15 23.24 3.97
N GLU A 40 15.27 22.51 3.94
CA GLU A 40 15.30 21.06 3.67
C GLU A 40 14.30 20.30 4.56
N SER A 41 14.09 20.77 5.79
CA SER A 41 13.13 20.26 6.75
C SER A 41 11.66 20.38 6.31
N TRP A 42 11.25 21.47 5.65
CA TRP A 42 9.83 21.70 5.32
C TRP A 42 9.30 20.70 4.29
N ALA A 43 10.10 20.34 3.29
CA ALA A 43 9.72 19.36 2.28
C ALA A 43 9.43 17.98 2.91
N TRP A 44 10.29 17.52 3.80
CA TRP A 44 10.11 16.23 4.51
C TRP A 44 8.87 16.23 5.41
N TRP A 45 8.64 17.32 6.15
CA TRP A 45 7.43 17.48 6.97
C TRP A 45 6.15 17.49 6.14
N THR A 46 6.16 18.13 4.97
CA THR A 46 5.01 18.13 4.05
C THR A 46 4.73 16.73 3.51
N VAL A 47 5.75 16.01 3.02
CA VAL A 47 5.55 14.64 2.53
C VAL A 47 5.06 13.71 3.64
N LEU A 48 5.63 13.83 4.85
CA LEU A 48 5.19 13.06 6.01
C LEU A 48 3.73 13.37 6.39
N ALA A 49 3.34 14.65 6.38
CA ALA A 49 1.98 15.08 6.69
C ALA A 49 0.98 14.57 5.64
N VAL A 50 1.29 14.72 4.35
CA VAL A 50 0.42 14.26 3.26
C VAL A 50 0.25 12.75 3.30
N PHE A 51 1.35 12.00 3.48
CA PHE A 51 1.29 10.54 3.61
C PHE A 51 0.52 10.10 4.86
N GLY A 52 0.81 10.72 6.01
CA GLY A 52 0.14 10.42 7.28
C GLY A 52 -1.36 10.68 7.23
N ILE A 53 -1.78 11.81 6.65
CA ILE A 53 -3.19 12.13 6.42
C ILE A 53 -3.81 11.10 5.48
N GLY A 54 -3.17 10.80 4.34
CA GLY A 54 -3.69 9.82 3.37
C GLY A 54 -3.91 8.43 3.98
N MET A 55 -3.01 7.98 4.86
CA MET A 55 -3.16 6.72 5.59
C MET A 55 -4.22 6.78 6.69
N ALA A 56 -4.40 7.92 7.36
CA ALA A 56 -5.44 8.10 8.36
C ALA A 56 -6.84 8.12 7.74
N THR A 57 -6.98 8.73 6.56
CA THR A 57 -8.22 8.77 5.79
C THR A 57 -8.68 7.36 5.37
N ASP A 58 -7.75 6.48 4.96
CA ASP A 58 -8.05 5.07 4.64
C ASP A 58 -8.73 4.31 5.81
N VAL A 59 -8.24 4.52 7.04
CA VAL A 59 -8.80 3.87 8.24
C VAL A 59 -10.19 4.40 8.57
N LEU A 60 -10.38 5.72 8.44
CA LEU A 60 -11.66 6.38 8.75
C LEU A 60 -12.75 5.97 7.75
N ASP A 61 -12.40 5.89 6.47
CA ASP A 61 -13.36 5.59 5.42
C ASP A 61 -13.58 4.09 5.24
N GLY A 62 -12.61 3.25 5.56
CA GLY A 62 -12.81 1.80 5.72
C GLY A 62 -13.79 1.44 6.85
N TYR A 63 -14.04 2.36 7.79
CA TYR A 63 -15.11 2.25 8.79
C TYR A 63 -16.48 2.70 8.23
N LEU A 64 -16.49 3.76 7.40
CA LEU A 64 -17.71 4.33 6.84
C LEU A 64 -18.27 3.51 5.66
N ALA A 65 -17.40 2.96 4.81
CA ALA A 65 -17.75 2.19 3.61
C ALA A 65 -18.43 0.85 3.92
N ARG A 66 -18.17 0.23 5.09
CA ARG A 66 -18.82 -1.02 5.52
C ARG A 66 -20.34 -0.91 5.71
N ARG A 67 -20.90 0.30 5.62
CA ARG A 67 -22.35 0.56 5.74
C ARG A 67 -23.06 0.76 4.41
N LEU A 68 -22.35 0.77 3.28
CA LEU A 68 -22.92 1.06 1.95
C LEU A 68 -22.73 -0.15 1.03
N ASP A 69 -23.79 -0.94 0.89
CA ASP A 69 -23.80 -2.28 0.30
C ASP A 69 -24.01 -2.27 -1.22
N SER A 70 -23.20 -1.52 -1.96
CA SER A 70 -23.31 -1.48 -3.43
C SER A 70 -21.98 -1.13 -4.11
N VAL A 71 -21.30 -2.17 -4.59
CA VAL A 71 -20.09 -2.05 -5.43
C VAL A 71 -20.16 -3.05 -6.58
N THR A 72 -19.82 -2.62 -7.79
CA THR A 72 -19.75 -3.51 -8.97
C THR A 72 -18.64 -4.55 -8.81
N VAL A 73 -18.75 -5.71 -9.47
CA VAL A 73 -17.72 -6.78 -9.42
C VAL A 73 -16.35 -6.24 -9.87
N PHE A 74 -16.32 -5.44 -10.93
CA PHE A 74 -15.10 -4.79 -11.41
C PHE A 74 -14.52 -3.79 -10.39
N GLY A 75 -15.39 -2.99 -9.75
CA GLY A 75 -14.99 -2.06 -8.69
C GLY A 75 -14.34 -2.78 -7.51
N ARG A 76 -14.92 -3.89 -7.05
CA ARG A 76 -14.36 -4.73 -5.97
C ARG A 76 -12.99 -5.30 -6.29
N MET A 77 -12.71 -5.60 -7.56
CA MET A 77 -11.41 -6.12 -7.98
C MET A 77 -10.32 -5.04 -8.00
N ILE A 78 -10.66 -3.82 -8.41
CA ILE A 78 -9.70 -2.72 -8.57
C ILE A 78 -9.48 -1.93 -7.27
N ASP A 79 -10.46 -1.87 -6.39
CA ASP A 79 -10.38 -1.11 -5.12
C ASP A 79 -9.15 -1.52 -4.27
N PRO A 80 -8.84 -2.83 -4.06
CA PRO A 80 -7.64 -3.24 -3.32
C PRO A 80 -6.31 -2.89 -3.98
N LEU A 81 -6.32 -2.58 -5.29
CA LEU A 81 -5.15 -2.10 -6.03
C LEU A 81 -4.95 -0.60 -5.80
N ILE A 82 -6.02 0.18 -5.93
CA ILE A 82 -5.99 1.63 -5.68
C ILE A 82 -5.69 1.90 -4.20
N ASP A 83 -6.20 1.07 -3.29
CA ASP A 83 -5.96 1.18 -1.85
C ASP A 83 -4.48 1.28 -1.48
N LYS A 84 -3.63 0.61 -2.27
CA LYS A 84 -2.20 0.48 -1.98
C LYS A 84 -1.33 1.37 -2.85
N ILE A 85 -1.93 2.14 -3.76
CA ILE A 85 -1.17 2.98 -4.69
C ILE A 85 -0.31 4.00 -3.94
N LEU A 86 -0.80 4.54 -2.82
CA LEU A 86 -0.06 5.51 -2.02
C LEU A 86 1.21 4.90 -1.43
N ILE A 87 1.10 3.74 -0.78
CA ILE A 87 2.25 3.02 -0.20
C ILE A 87 3.23 2.61 -1.30
N GLN A 88 2.73 2.06 -2.41
CA GLN A 88 3.56 1.62 -3.53
C GLN A 88 4.33 2.79 -4.16
N SER A 89 3.66 3.92 -4.38
CA SER A 89 4.28 5.13 -4.93
C SER A 89 5.38 5.66 -4.02
N MET A 90 5.15 5.65 -2.70
CA MET A 90 6.16 6.03 -1.72
C MET A 90 7.37 5.10 -1.74
N LEU A 91 7.17 3.79 -1.77
CA LEU A 91 8.26 2.83 -1.84
C LEU A 91 9.09 2.98 -3.12
N ILE A 92 8.43 3.20 -4.26
CA ILE A 92 9.10 3.46 -5.54
C ILE A 92 9.93 4.75 -5.45
N LEU A 93 9.35 5.83 -4.92
CA LEU A 93 10.02 7.11 -4.74
C LEU A 93 11.27 6.97 -3.86
N MET A 94 11.15 6.24 -2.75
CA MET A 94 12.26 6.01 -1.83
C MET A 94 13.38 5.18 -2.45
N ALA A 95 13.04 4.14 -3.21
CA ALA A 95 14.04 3.35 -3.92
C ALA A 95 14.73 4.11 -5.05
N ALA A 96 14.07 5.10 -5.67
CA ALA A 96 14.63 5.94 -6.72
C ALA A 96 15.48 7.11 -6.19
N SER A 97 15.24 7.52 -4.95
CA SER A 97 15.92 8.66 -4.31
C SER A 97 17.32 8.27 -3.83
N PRO A 98 18.39 8.99 -4.21
CA PRO A 98 19.74 8.69 -3.74
C PRO A 98 19.91 8.74 -2.21
N LEU A 99 19.08 9.55 -1.53
CA LEU A 99 19.14 9.70 -0.06
C LEU A 99 18.50 8.52 0.68
N THR A 100 17.41 7.96 0.13
CA THR A 100 16.64 6.90 0.82
C THR A 100 16.88 5.52 0.23
N ALA A 101 17.46 5.41 -0.98
CA ALA A 101 17.82 4.14 -1.61
C ALA A 101 18.73 3.22 -0.76
N PRO A 102 19.68 3.72 0.05
CA PRO A 102 20.44 2.87 0.98
C PRO A 102 19.57 2.17 2.03
N LEU A 103 18.46 2.80 2.41
CA LEU A 103 17.50 2.29 3.40
C LEU A 103 16.41 1.43 2.76
N VAL A 104 16.11 1.70 1.49
CA VAL A 104 15.02 1.06 0.73
C VAL A 104 15.59 0.43 -0.55
N PRO A 105 16.13 -0.80 -0.46
CA PRO A 105 16.69 -1.46 -1.63
C PRO A 105 15.62 -1.70 -2.70
N SER A 106 15.95 -1.42 -3.96
CA SER A 106 15.03 -1.59 -5.09
C SER A 106 14.50 -3.01 -5.23
N TRP A 107 15.32 -4.04 -4.94
CA TRP A 107 14.90 -5.43 -4.97
C TRP A 107 13.76 -5.72 -3.96
N ALA A 108 13.77 -5.07 -2.80
CA ALA A 108 12.73 -5.23 -1.79
C ALA A 108 11.40 -4.63 -2.25
N VAL A 109 11.46 -3.46 -2.90
CA VAL A 109 10.30 -2.80 -3.49
C VAL A 109 9.70 -3.64 -4.62
N VAL A 110 10.53 -4.23 -5.49
CA VAL A 110 10.06 -5.14 -6.55
C VAL A 110 9.30 -6.33 -5.97
N LEU A 111 9.83 -6.98 -4.92
CA LEU A 111 9.14 -8.09 -4.26
C LEU A 111 7.80 -7.66 -3.66
N ILE A 112 7.75 -6.49 -3.03
CA ILE A 112 6.52 -5.94 -2.46
C ILE A 112 5.48 -5.71 -3.57
N LEU A 113 5.85 -5.00 -4.64
CA LEU A 113 4.97 -4.71 -5.77
C LEU A 113 4.46 -5.99 -6.46
N ALA A 114 5.37 -6.90 -6.80
CA ALA A 114 5.02 -8.16 -7.44
C ALA A 114 4.01 -8.95 -6.61
N ARG A 115 4.21 -9.01 -5.28
CA ARG A 115 3.28 -9.68 -4.38
C ARG A 115 1.92 -8.95 -4.33
N GLU A 116 1.88 -7.63 -4.33
CA GLU A 116 0.61 -6.91 -4.32
C GLU A 116 -0.23 -7.21 -5.55
N VAL A 117 0.37 -7.13 -6.73
CA VAL A 117 -0.31 -7.46 -8.00
C VAL A 117 -0.76 -8.91 -8.00
N LEU A 118 0.11 -9.84 -7.59
CA LEU A 118 -0.20 -11.27 -7.51
C LEU A 118 -1.43 -11.51 -6.61
N ILE A 119 -1.42 -11.03 -5.37
CA ILE A 119 -2.50 -11.32 -4.41
C ILE A 119 -3.81 -10.62 -4.78
N THR A 120 -3.75 -9.42 -5.38
CA THR A 120 -4.95 -8.78 -5.91
C THR A 120 -5.55 -9.59 -7.06
N GLY A 121 -4.72 -10.11 -7.98
CA GLY A 121 -5.18 -11.00 -9.06
C GLY A 121 -5.77 -12.30 -8.54
N LEU A 122 -5.11 -12.95 -7.57
CA LEU A 122 -5.62 -14.18 -6.95
C LEU A 122 -6.95 -13.96 -6.22
N ARG A 123 -7.13 -12.81 -5.56
CA ARG A 123 -8.39 -12.46 -4.90
C ARG A 123 -9.51 -12.24 -5.92
N GLY A 124 -9.22 -11.53 -7.02
CA GLY A 124 -10.20 -11.35 -8.10
C GLY A 124 -10.61 -12.68 -8.73
N TYR A 125 -9.67 -13.60 -8.92
CA TYR A 125 -9.98 -14.95 -9.39
C TYR A 125 -10.85 -15.74 -8.40
N ALA A 126 -10.50 -15.71 -7.11
CA ALA A 126 -11.26 -16.40 -6.06
C ALA A 126 -12.69 -15.85 -5.92
N GLU A 127 -12.89 -14.54 -6.09
CA GLU A 127 -14.18 -13.89 -6.04
C GLU A 127 -15.11 -14.31 -7.19
N VAL A 128 -14.55 -14.60 -8.37
CA VAL A 128 -15.31 -15.16 -9.50
C VAL A 128 -15.74 -16.61 -9.25
N GLN A 129 -14.99 -17.35 -8.43
CA GLN A 129 -15.26 -18.74 -8.08
C GLN A 129 -16.06 -18.88 -6.77
N ASP A 130 -16.58 -17.79 -6.20
CA ASP A 130 -17.26 -17.76 -4.88
C ASP A 130 -16.45 -18.39 -3.73
N ILE A 131 -15.11 -18.38 -3.82
CA ILE A 131 -14.22 -18.87 -2.77
C ILE A 131 -13.99 -17.74 -1.75
N ASP A 132 -14.27 -18.00 -0.47
CA ASP A 132 -13.97 -17.01 0.59
C ASP A 132 -12.46 -16.77 0.74
N PHE A 133 -12.03 -15.64 0.18
CA PHE A 133 -10.65 -15.16 0.18
C PHE A 133 -10.44 -14.00 1.17
N SER A 134 -11.05 -14.13 2.35
CA SER A 134 -10.95 -13.20 3.47
C SER A 134 -9.50 -12.89 3.90
N ALA A 135 -9.27 -11.66 4.36
CA ALA A 135 -7.93 -11.13 4.63
C ALA A 135 -7.19 -11.86 5.77
N SER A 136 -5.96 -12.32 5.56
CA SER A 136 -5.17 -12.98 6.60
C SER A 136 -4.55 -11.98 7.58
N PRO A 137 -4.30 -12.38 8.85
CA PRO A 137 -3.59 -11.54 9.82
C PRO A 137 -2.20 -11.10 9.33
N LEU A 138 -1.47 -11.97 8.63
CA LEU A 138 -0.18 -11.62 8.02
C LEU A 138 -0.35 -10.57 6.92
N GLY A 139 -1.44 -10.66 6.15
CA GLY A 139 -1.81 -9.66 5.15
C GLY A 139 -2.12 -8.28 5.74
N LYS A 140 -2.61 -8.20 6.98
CA LYS A 140 -2.79 -6.94 7.72
C LYS A 140 -1.46 -6.44 8.28
N GLY A 141 -0.71 -7.33 8.94
CA GLY A 141 0.57 -7.00 9.58
C GLY A 141 1.60 -6.44 8.60
N LYS A 142 1.64 -6.95 7.37
CA LYS A 142 2.56 -6.45 6.34
C LYS A 142 2.26 -5.01 5.93
N THR A 143 0.99 -4.63 5.74
CA THR A 143 0.63 -3.24 5.40
C THR A 143 1.00 -2.30 6.54
N THR A 144 0.68 -2.66 7.78
CA THR A 144 1.08 -1.88 8.96
C THR A 144 2.60 -1.72 9.03
N SER A 145 3.36 -2.79 8.78
CA SER A 145 4.83 -2.73 8.80
C SER A 145 5.39 -1.81 7.72
N GLN A 146 4.82 -1.81 6.51
CA GLN A 146 5.24 -0.93 5.42
C GLN A 146 4.94 0.54 5.74
N THR A 147 3.72 0.83 6.21
CA THR A 147 3.32 2.18 6.63
C THR A 147 4.23 2.71 7.74
N VAL A 148 4.47 1.92 8.79
CA VAL A 148 5.36 2.30 9.89
C VAL A 148 6.79 2.55 9.40
N THR A 149 7.29 1.71 8.50
CA THR A 149 8.63 1.89 7.91
C THR A 149 8.75 3.19 7.12
N ILE A 150 7.75 3.51 6.29
CA ILE A 150 7.72 4.77 5.52
C ILE A 150 7.70 5.97 6.48
N LEU A 151 6.85 5.93 7.52
CA LEU A 151 6.77 7.00 8.52
C LEU A 151 8.08 7.20 9.28
N MET A 152 8.77 6.11 9.67
CA MET A 152 10.06 6.22 10.35
C MET A 152 11.13 6.83 9.46
N ILE A 153 11.23 6.40 8.20
CA ILE A 153 12.24 6.94 7.28
C ILE A 153 11.97 8.43 7.05
N PHE A 154 10.77 8.81 6.62
CA PHE A 154 10.44 10.22 6.38
C PHE A 154 10.48 11.08 7.64
N GLY A 155 10.05 10.54 8.79
CA GLY A 155 10.17 11.22 10.08
C GLY A 155 11.63 11.45 10.50
N GLY A 156 12.49 10.46 10.24
CA GLY A 156 13.94 10.57 10.44
C GLY A 156 14.54 11.73 9.63
N PHE A 157 14.23 11.80 8.33
CA PHE A 157 14.65 12.90 7.46
C PHE A 157 14.01 14.24 7.85
N ALA A 158 12.77 14.26 8.33
CA ALA A 158 12.10 15.49 8.77
C ALA A 158 12.74 16.10 10.03
N VAL A 159 13.26 15.27 10.94
CA VAL A 159 13.90 15.70 12.18
C VAL A 159 15.40 15.97 12.01
N HIS A 160 16.11 15.10 11.28
CA HIS A 160 17.57 15.11 11.21
C HIS A 160 18.12 15.54 9.85
N GLY A 161 17.26 15.78 8.86
CA GLY A 161 17.66 16.13 7.49
C GLY A 161 18.51 15.05 6.83
N SER A 162 19.37 15.47 5.90
CA SER A 162 20.35 14.61 5.23
C SER A 162 21.42 14.02 6.17
N SER A 163 21.60 14.59 7.37
CA SER A 163 22.50 14.04 8.39
C SER A 163 22.03 12.71 8.98
N MET A 164 20.77 12.32 8.76
CA MET A 164 20.20 11.06 9.27
C MET A 164 20.96 9.82 8.77
N ALA A 165 21.54 9.88 7.57
CA ALA A 165 22.11 8.73 6.86
C ALA A 165 23.25 8.01 7.62
N ASN A 166 23.93 8.71 8.55
CA ASN A 166 25.06 8.15 9.31
C ASN A 166 24.71 7.78 10.77
N MET A 167 23.43 7.79 11.14
CA MET A 167 22.99 7.53 12.50
C MET A 167 22.56 6.06 12.67
N VAL A 168 22.64 5.53 13.89
CA VAL A 168 22.05 4.21 14.25
C VAL A 168 20.56 4.13 13.86
N TYR A 169 19.87 5.27 13.81
CA TYR A 169 18.48 5.35 13.36
C TYR A 169 18.30 4.90 11.90
N ALA A 170 19.28 5.16 11.02
CA ALA A 170 19.29 4.68 9.64
C ALA A 170 19.31 3.14 9.59
N ASP A 171 20.15 2.50 10.41
CA ASP A 171 20.22 1.03 10.48
C ASP A 171 18.90 0.43 10.97
N ILE A 172 18.26 1.05 11.97
CA ILE A 172 16.94 0.64 12.46
C ILE A 172 15.92 0.71 11.33
N CYS A 173 15.90 1.82 10.56
CA CYS A 173 15.00 1.99 9.42
C CYS A 173 15.22 0.92 8.34
N PHE A 174 16.48 0.61 8.01
CA PHE A 174 16.83 -0.44 7.06
C PHE A 174 16.31 -1.81 7.51
N TRP A 175 16.57 -2.20 8.77
CA TRP A 175 16.08 -3.48 9.29
C TRP A 175 14.56 -3.56 9.37
N MET A 176 13.88 -2.44 9.64
CA MET A 176 12.43 -2.36 9.58
C MET A 176 11.90 -2.55 8.15
N MET A 177 12.58 -2.01 7.13
CA MET A 177 12.26 -2.31 5.73
C MET A 177 12.43 -3.79 5.42
N MET A 178 13.54 -4.41 5.84
CA MET A 178 13.77 -5.85 5.66
C MET A 178 12.69 -6.70 6.33
N PHE A 179 12.27 -6.32 7.53
CA PHE A 179 11.17 -6.97 8.24
C PHE A 179 9.83 -6.84 7.49
N ALA A 180 9.52 -5.64 6.97
CA ALA A 180 8.32 -5.41 6.17
C ALA A 180 8.33 -6.24 4.88
N THR A 181 9.48 -6.35 4.21
CA THR A 181 9.66 -7.21 3.03
C THR A 181 9.47 -8.68 3.39
N PHE A 182 10.05 -9.15 4.50
CA PHE A 182 9.88 -10.51 4.97
C PHE A 182 8.40 -10.86 5.23
N LEU A 183 7.68 -10.00 5.97
CA LEU A 183 6.24 -10.19 6.21
C LEU A 183 5.44 -10.20 4.90
N THR A 184 5.84 -9.38 3.93
CA THR A 184 5.18 -9.32 2.62
C THR A 184 5.33 -10.64 1.85
N VAL A 185 6.53 -11.21 1.83
CA VAL A 185 6.82 -12.50 1.20
C VAL A 185 6.13 -13.63 1.94
N ALA A 186 6.24 -13.70 3.27
CA ALA A 186 5.59 -14.71 4.09
C ALA A 186 4.07 -14.72 3.90
N SER A 187 3.45 -13.54 3.88
CA SER A 187 2.03 -13.40 3.55
C SER A 187 1.73 -13.84 2.11
N GLY A 188 2.58 -13.50 1.13
CA GLY A 188 2.41 -13.96 -0.26
C GLY A 188 2.34 -15.49 -0.35
N ILE A 189 3.26 -16.19 0.32
CA ILE A 189 3.29 -17.66 0.36
C ILE A 189 2.02 -18.21 1.02
N GLU A 190 1.62 -17.65 2.16
CA GLU A 190 0.40 -18.06 2.88
C GLU A 190 -0.84 -18.02 1.95
N TYR A 191 -1.01 -16.92 1.22
CA TYR A 191 -2.14 -16.75 0.32
C TYR A 191 -2.13 -17.74 -0.85
N VAL A 192 -0.97 -17.99 -1.45
CA VAL A 192 -0.83 -18.97 -2.55
C VAL A 192 -1.16 -20.38 -2.05
N VAL A 193 -0.68 -20.75 -0.87
CA VAL A 193 -0.98 -22.06 -0.25
C VAL A 193 -2.47 -22.18 0.07
N ARG A 194 -3.09 -21.12 0.59
CA ARG A 194 -4.54 -21.10 0.88
C ARG A 194 -5.36 -21.32 -0.39
N LEU A 195 -5.05 -20.61 -1.48
CA LEU A 195 -5.75 -20.79 -2.76
C LEU A 195 -5.59 -22.22 -3.29
N ARG A 196 -4.37 -22.76 -3.29
CA ARG A 196 -4.12 -24.14 -3.75
C ARG A 196 -4.93 -25.16 -2.96
N ARG A 197 -5.06 -24.98 -1.64
CA ARG A 197 -5.86 -25.87 -0.79
C ARG A 197 -7.35 -25.80 -1.11
N SER A 198 -7.89 -24.60 -1.32
CA SER A 198 -9.29 -24.41 -1.70
C SER A 198 -9.61 -25.10 -3.04
N LEU A 199 -8.77 -24.92 -4.06
CA LEU A 199 -8.96 -25.56 -5.36
C LEU A 199 -8.83 -27.09 -5.31
N SER A 200 -7.98 -27.62 -4.43
CA SER A 200 -7.84 -29.08 -4.25
C SER A 200 -9.01 -29.75 -3.54
N GLN A 201 -9.93 -28.98 -2.94
CA GLN A 201 -11.13 -29.50 -2.27
C GLN A 201 -12.37 -29.51 -3.19
N GLU A 202 -12.28 -28.95 -4.40
CA GLU A 202 -13.33 -28.96 -5.43
C GLU A 202 -13.37 -30.16 -6.45
N PRO A 203 -12.79 -31.37 -6.26
CA PRO A 203 -12.82 -32.34 -7.36
C PRO A 203 -14.13 -33.09 -7.67
N GLU A 204 -15.24 -33.02 -6.90
CA GLU A 204 -16.29 -34.06 -7.09
C GLU A 204 -17.77 -33.71 -6.86
N SER A 205 -18.18 -32.45 -6.68
CA SER A 205 -19.61 -32.14 -6.42
C SER A 205 -20.41 -31.56 -7.59
N GLN A 206 -19.84 -31.46 -8.79
CA GLN A 206 -20.53 -30.91 -9.97
C GLN A 206 -20.72 -31.91 -11.13
N SER A 207 -20.51 -33.21 -10.90
CA SER A 207 -20.88 -34.26 -11.85
C SER A 207 -22.11 -35.03 -11.39
N ILE A 208 -23.27 -34.38 -11.31
CA ILE A 208 -24.60 -35.04 -11.32
C ILE A 208 -25.56 -34.20 -12.15
#